data_AF-A0A846C462-F1
#
_entry.id   AF-A0A846C462-F1
#
_cell.length_a   1.000
_cell.length_b   1.000
_cell.length_c   1.000
_cell.angle_alpha   90.00
_cell.angle_beta   90.00
_cell.angle_gamma   90.00
#
_symmetry.space_group_name_H-M   'P 1'
#
loop_
_entity.id
_entity.type
_entity.pdbx_description
1 polymer ?
#
loop_
_entity_poly.entity_id
_entity_poly.type
_entity_poly.pdbx_seq_one_letter_code
_entity_poly.pdbx_strand_id
1 'polypeptide(L)'
;MIDSTNPVEIWARNFPRRLTPTYSQRHQFQIRHCGIEEIRVRDGGEEIWADGINFQTGQLLEAKFIGNPGNSPYINNSNVPYFIRNKVARDVENEFRRYAGVINDPETPVIGLQVIVNIEEAVPFFENLLSQFNLPGSIIILP
;
A
#
# COMPACT_ATOMS: atom_id res chain seq x y z
N MET A 1 -15.62 -26.45 7.79
CA MET A 1 -14.81 -25.24 8.04
C MET A 1 -13.39 -25.59 7.68
N ILE A 2 -12.79 -24.89 6.73
CA ILE A 2 -11.37 -25.11 6.41
C ILE A 2 -10.59 -24.39 7.49
N ASP A 3 -9.92 -25.16 8.35
CA ASP A 3 -8.94 -24.64 9.28
C ASP A 3 -7.76 -24.17 8.42
N SER A 4 -7.63 -22.86 8.22
CA SER A 4 -6.49 -22.33 7.48
C SER A 4 -5.25 -22.48 8.33
N THR A 5 -4.23 -23.15 7.80
CA THR A 5 -2.91 -23.23 8.43
C THR A 5 -2.03 -22.02 8.06
N ASN A 6 -2.54 -21.09 7.24
CA ASN A 6 -1.81 -19.91 6.84
C ASN A 6 -1.85 -18.88 7.99
N PRO A 7 -0.71 -18.56 8.63
CA PRO A 7 -0.68 -17.63 9.76
C PRO A 7 -1.20 -16.24 9.38
N VAL A 8 -0.99 -15.80 8.14
CA VAL A 8 -1.48 -14.50 7.64
C VAL A 8 -3.01 -14.50 7.52
N GLU A 9 -3.62 -15.60 7.07
CA GLU A 9 -5.08 -15.71 7.03
C GLU A 9 -5.70 -15.73 8.43
N ILE A 10 -5.08 -16.46 9.37
CA ILE A 10 -5.52 -16.50 10.77
C ILE A 10 -5.48 -15.11 11.38
N TRP A 11 -4.35 -14.41 11.24
CA TRP A 11 -4.14 -13.05 11.74
C TRP A 11 -5.13 -12.06 11.13
N ALA A 12 -5.32 -12.10 9.81
CA ALA A 12 -6.19 -11.18 9.08
C ALA A 12 -7.70 -11.46 9.26
N ARG A 13 -8.11 -12.66 9.70
CA ARG A 13 -9.52 -13.10 9.68
C ARG A 13 -10.46 -12.19 10.46
N ASN A 14 -10.00 -11.59 11.56
CA ASN A 14 -10.84 -10.81 12.47
C ASN A 14 -10.71 -9.29 12.29
N PHE A 15 -9.91 -8.82 11.32
CA PHE A 15 -9.80 -7.40 11.06
C PHE A 15 -11.00 -6.85 10.30
N PRO A 16 -11.43 -5.60 10.58
CA PRO A 16 -12.47 -4.94 9.82
C PRO A 16 -12.14 -4.90 8.33
N ARG A 17 -13.16 -5.12 7.50
CA ARG A 17 -13.09 -5.02 6.04
C ARG A 17 -14.05 -3.96 5.56
N ARG A 18 -13.71 -3.29 4.46
CA ARG A 18 -14.62 -2.37 3.76
C ARG A 18 -14.48 -2.53 2.26
N LEU A 19 -15.57 -2.32 1.53
CA LEU A 19 -15.53 -2.34 0.08
C LEU A 19 -14.67 -1.19 -0.43
N THR A 20 -13.78 -1.49 -1.37
CA THR A 20 -13.10 -0.49 -2.18
C THR A 20 -14.15 0.28 -2.98
N PRO A 21 -14.17 1.62 -2.95
CA PRO A 21 -15.08 2.38 -3.78
C PRO A 21 -14.90 2.07 -5.27
N THR A 22 -15.85 2.39 -6.15
CA THR A 22 -15.74 1.99 -7.59
C THR A 22 -15.75 3.17 -8.56
N TYR A 23 -15.84 4.40 -8.06
CA TYR A 23 -16.16 5.58 -8.86
C TYR A 23 -14.96 6.28 -9.52
N SER A 24 -13.73 5.76 -9.39
CA SER A 24 -12.53 6.40 -9.97
C SER A 24 -11.57 5.38 -10.58
N GLN A 25 -10.75 5.80 -11.53
CA GLN A 25 -9.70 4.95 -12.11
C GLN A 25 -8.72 4.44 -11.06
N ARG A 26 -8.44 5.25 -10.02
CA ARG A 26 -7.58 4.81 -8.89
C ARG A 26 -8.18 3.61 -8.19
N HIS A 27 -9.48 3.65 -7.92
CA HIS A 27 -10.14 2.53 -7.28
C HIS A 27 -10.29 1.32 -8.20
N GLN A 28 -10.52 1.53 -9.50
CA GLN A 28 -10.55 0.42 -10.46
C GLN A 28 -9.18 -0.27 -10.59
N PHE A 29 -8.11 0.50 -10.50
CA PHE A 29 -6.74 -0.01 -10.46
C PHE A 29 -6.48 -0.82 -9.18
N GLN A 30 -6.87 -0.28 -8.02
CA GLN A 30 -6.82 -0.98 -6.74
C GLN A 30 -7.64 -2.28 -6.78
N ILE A 31 -8.88 -2.26 -7.27
CA ILE A 31 -9.72 -3.46 -7.38
C ILE A 31 -9.08 -4.53 -8.24
N ARG A 32 -8.50 -4.13 -9.38
CA ARG A 32 -7.84 -5.06 -10.31
C ARG A 32 -6.66 -5.78 -9.66
N HIS A 33 -5.86 -5.08 -8.85
CA HIS A 33 -4.56 -5.57 -8.40
C HIS A 33 -4.51 -5.97 -6.92
N CYS A 34 -5.42 -5.47 -6.09
CA CYS A 34 -5.47 -5.72 -4.65
C CYS A 34 -6.78 -6.38 -4.18
N GLY A 35 -7.86 -6.26 -4.96
CA GLY A 35 -9.17 -6.86 -4.68
C GLY A 35 -10.25 -5.86 -4.30
N ILE A 36 -11.47 -6.36 -4.06
CA ILE A 36 -12.67 -5.54 -3.85
C ILE A 36 -12.85 -5.03 -2.41
N GLU A 37 -11.99 -5.45 -1.49
CA GLU A 37 -12.04 -5.09 -0.08
C GLU A 37 -10.68 -4.65 0.41
N GLU A 38 -10.70 -3.56 1.19
CA GLU A 38 -9.58 -3.16 2.02
C GLU A 38 -9.71 -3.81 3.41
N ILE A 39 -8.58 -4.04 4.06
CA ILE A 39 -8.52 -4.64 5.40
C ILE A 39 -7.80 -3.71 6.38
N ARG A 40 -8.44 -3.44 7.52
CA ARG A 40 -7.86 -2.60 8.57
C ARG A 40 -6.94 -3.42 9.47
N VAL A 41 -5.73 -3.64 8.99
CA VAL A 41 -4.67 -4.29 9.77
C VAL A 41 -4.21 -3.37 10.88
N ARG A 42 -3.75 -3.95 11.98
CA ARG A 42 -3.21 -3.25 13.15
C ARG A 42 -2.21 -4.16 13.82
N ASP A 43 -1.18 -3.56 14.43
CA ASP A 43 -0.17 -4.10 15.35
C ASP A 43 0.98 -3.06 15.40
N GLY A 44 2.00 -3.25 16.24
CA GLY A 44 3.12 -2.31 16.35
C GLY A 44 2.76 -0.92 16.86
N GLY A 45 1.60 -0.79 17.53
CA GLY A 45 1.02 0.49 17.94
C GLY A 45 0.38 1.30 16.80
N GLU A 46 0.31 0.73 15.59
CA GLU A 46 -0.26 1.35 14.41
C GLU A 46 -1.47 0.57 13.88
N GLU A 47 -2.26 1.21 13.05
CA GLU A 47 -3.30 0.57 12.24
C GLU A 47 -3.27 1.17 10.84
N ILE A 48 -3.73 0.47 9.80
CA ILE A 48 -3.88 1.03 8.45
C ILE A 48 -4.89 0.22 7.64
N TRP A 49 -5.59 0.88 6.70
CA TRP A 49 -6.37 0.19 5.69
C TRP A 49 -5.45 -0.21 4.56
N ALA A 50 -5.08 -1.49 4.51
CA ALA A 50 -4.34 -2.03 3.38
C ALA A 50 -5.27 -2.35 2.23
N ASP A 51 -4.84 -2.07 1.00
CA ASP A 51 -5.64 -2.31 -0.20
C ASP A 51 -5.91 -3.80 -0.44
N GLY A 52 -5.05 -4.66 0.09
CA GLY A 52 -5.21 -6.11 0.02
C GLY A 52 -4.10 -6.86 0.75
N ILE A 53 -4.17 -8.19 0.68
CA ILE A 53 -3.14 -9.11 1.19
C ILE A 53 -2.89 -10.16 0.12
N ASN A 54 -1.63 -10.35 -0.25
CA ASN A 54 -1.22 -11.52 -1.00
C ASN A 54 -0.95 -12.68 -0.02
N PHE A 55 -1.94 -13.53 0.21
CA PHE A 55 -1.84 -14.65 1.14
C PHE A 55 -0.82 -15.72 0.73
N GLN A 56 -0.39 -15.75 -0.55
CA GLN A 56 0.63 -16.67 -1.01
C GLN A 56 2.04 -16.20 -0.63
N THR A 57 2.29 -14.89 -0.69
CA THR A 57 3.61 -14.32 -0.33
C THR A 57 3.65 -13.75 1.09
N GLY A 58 2.51 -13.56 1.74
CA GLY A 58 2.40 -12.95 3.06
C GLY A 58 2.66 -11.43 3.05
N GLN A 59 2.48 -10.75 1.92
CA GLN A 59 2.70 -9.31 1.80
C GLN A 59 1.38 -8.54 1.82
N LEU A 60 1.39 -7.37 2.45
CA LEU A 60 0.33 -6.38 2.29
C LEU A 60 0.46 -5.71 0.92
N LEU A 61 -0.66 -5.24 0.38
CA LEU A 61 -0.73 -4.58 -0.93
C LEU A 61 -1.13 -3.11 -0.76
N GLU A 62 -0.55 -2.26 -1.60
CA GLU A 62 -0.86 -0.83 -1.70
C GLU A 62 -0.81 -0.40 -3.18
N ALA A 63 -1.91 0.11 -3.73
CA ALA A 63 -2.01 0.47 -5.14
C ALA A 63 -2.06 2.00 -5.33
N LYS A 64 -1.09 2.52 -6.08
CA LYS A 64 -1.01 3.94 -6.44
C LYS A 64 -1.12 4.11 -7.96
N PHE A 65 -2.30 4.53 -8.41
CA PHE A 65 -2.55 4.87 -9.81
C PHE A 65 -2.21 6.34 -10.13
N ILE A 66 -1.31 6.53 -11.10
CA ILE A 66 -0.91 7.81 -11.68
C ILE A 66 -1.68 8.04 -12.99
N GLY A 67 -2.72 8.87 -12.93
CA GLY A 67 -3.52 9.22 -14.12
C GLY A 67 -2.91 10.29 -15.02
N ASN A 68 -2.13 11.23 -14.45
CA ASN A 68 -1.42 12.26 -15.22
C ASN A 68 0.01 12.43 -14.68
N PRO A 69 1.01 11.77 -15.30
CA PRO A 69 2.41 11.86 -14.87
C PRO A 69 2.93 13.30 -14.81
N GLY A 70 2.55 14.13 -15.79
CA GLY A 70 2.96 15.53 -15.89
C GLY A 70 2.47 16.42 -14.75
N ASN A 71 1.50 15.98 -13.95
CA ASN A 71 0.97 16.68 -12.77
C ASN A 71 0.95 15.79 -11.50
N SER A 72 1.74 14.73 -11.47
CA SER A 72 1.73 13.78 -10.36
C SER A 72 2.71 14.17 -9.25
N PRO A 73 2.30 14.16 -7.96
CA PRO A 73 3.18 14.42 -6.82
C PRO A 73 4.28 13.36 -6.65
N TYR A 74 4.09 12.16 -7.22
CA TYR A 74 5.04 11.06 -7.13
C TYR A 74 6.14 11.12 -8.20
N ILE A 75 6.02 12.03 -9.18
CA ILE A 75 6.96 12.14 -10.30
C ILE A 75 7.86 13.35 -10.08
N ASN A 76 9.18 13.12 -10.11
CA ASN A 76 10.17 14.18 -10.07
C ASN A 76 10.00 15.12 -11.28
N ASN A 77 10.17 16.43 -11.06
CA ASN A 77 10.04 17.46 -12.10
C ASN A 77 8.67 17.55 -12.79
N SER A 78 7.60 16.97 -12.24
CA SER A 78 6.23 17.22 -12.71
C SER A 78 5.76 18.64 -12.36
N ASN A 79 4.74 19.12 -13.08
CA ASN A 79 4.19 20.48 -12.97
C ASN A 79 3.25 20.68 -11.77
N VAL A 80 3.13 19.69 -10.89
CA VAL A 80 2.29 19.80 -9.69
C VAL A 80 2.78 20.94 -8.78
N PRO A 81 1.89 21.83 -8.30
CA PRO A 81 2.29 22.89 -7.39
C PRO A 81 2.97 22.37 -6.12
N TYR A 82 4.03 23.06 -5.69
CA TYR A 82 4.86 22.64 -4.55
C TYR A 82 4.06 22.37 -3.27
N PHE A 83 3.09 23.23 -2.94
CA PHE A 83 2.26 23.05 -1.75
C PHE A 83 1.38 21.79 -1.82
N ILE A 84 0.93 21.40 -3.02
CA ILE A 84 0.18 20.15 -3.24
C ILE A 84 1.13 18.96 -3.12
N ARG A 85 2.31 19.03 -3.75
CA ARG A 85 3.33 17.98 -3.66
C ARG A 85 3.68 17.69 -2.20
N ASN A 86 4.00 18.71 -1.42
CA ASN A 86 4.36 18.57 -0.02
C ASN A 86 3.25 17.97 0.82
N LYS A 87 2.00 18.39 0.59
CA LYS A 87 0.86 17.84 1.32
C LYS A 87 0.70 16.35 1.03
N VAL A 88 0.65 15.98 -0.25
CA VAL A 88 0.49 14.58 -0.66
C VAL A 88 1.67 13.73 -0.21
N ALA A 89 2.91 14.23 -0.32
CA ALA A 89 4.09 13.53 0.15
C ALA A 89 3.99 13.23 1.65
N ARG A 90 3.61 14.20 2.49
CA ARG A 90 3.42 13.98 3.94
C ARG A 90 2.31 12.98 4.25
N ASP A 91 1.20 13.04 3.51
CA ASP A 91 0.08 12.12 3.71
C ASP A 91 0.53 10.67 3.41
N VAL A 92 1.28 10.47 2.32
CA VAL A 92 1.82 9.15 1.93
C VAL A 92 2.99 8.72 2.80
N GLU A 93 3.85 9.63 3.26
CA GLU A 93 4.89 9.33 4.24
C GLU A 93 4.28 8.80 5.54
N ASN A 94 3.21 9.43 6.03
CA ASN A 94 2.50 8.95 7.21
C ASN A 94 1.83 7.58 6.99
N GLU A 95 1.35 7.32 5.77
CA GLU A 95 0.83 6.00 5.37
C GLU A 95 1.93 4.92 5.43
N PHE A 96 3.10 5.17 4.83
CA PHE A 96 4.23 4.23 4.84
C PHE A 96 4.82 4.03 6.24
N ARG A 97 4.84 5.07 7.06
CA ARG A 97 5.20 4.98 8.49
C ARG A 97 4.28 4.00 9.23
N ARG A 98 2.97 4.04 8.97
CA ARG A 98 1.99 3.13 9.59
C ARG A 98 2.16 1.71 9.09
N TYR A 99 2.38 1.52 7.79
CA TYR A 99 2.74 0.21 7.23
C TYR A 99 4.00 -0.35 7.89
N ALA A 100 5.04 0.45 8.07
CA ALA A 100 6.26 0.03 8.75
C ALA A 100 6.00 -0.33 10.21
N GLY A 101 5.15 0.40 10.93
CA GLY A 101 4.76 0.04 12.29
C GLY A 101 4.11 -1.34 12.37
N VAL A 102 3.16 -1.63 11.48
CA VAL A 102 2.51 -2.95 11.43
C VAL A 102 3.49 -4.04 10.97
N ILE A 103 4.16 -3.87 9.83
CA ILE A 103 4.98 -4.92 9.19
C ILE A 103 6.26 -5.22 9.98
N ASN A 104 6.87 -4.22 10.63
CA ASN A 104 8.10 -4.45 11.40
C ASN A 104 7.82 -4.93 12.83
N ASP A 105 6.55 -5.06 13.24
CA ASP A 105 6.22 -5.70 14.51
C ASP A 105 6.48 -7.22 14.40
N PRO A 106 7.37 -7.79 15.24
CA PRO A 106 7.73 -9.21 15.19
C PRO A 106 6.57 -10.16 15.47
N GLU A 107 5.46 -9.68 16.05
CA GLU A 107 4.25 -10.46 16.31
C GLU A 107 3.33 -10.55 15.09
N THR A 108 3.60 -9.79 14.02
CA THR A 108 2.82 -9.88 12.78
C THR A 108 3.38 -10.95 11.84
N PRO A 109 2.52 -11.74 11.18
CA PRO A 109 2.97 -12.77 10.23
C PRO A 109 3.21 -12.23 8.82
N VAL A 110 2.90 -10.96 8.56
CA VAL A 110 3.16 -10.35 7.24
C VAL A 110 4.63 -10.00 7.10
N ILE A 111 5.17 -10.17 5.89
CA ILE A 111 6.62 -10.10 5.67
C ILE A 111 7.07 -8.85 4.89
N GLY A 112 6.12 -8.01 4.46
CA GLY A 112 6.45 -6.84 3.66
C GLY A 112 5.26 -6.17 2.98
N LEU A 113 5.57 -5.10 2.24
CA LEU A 113 4.64 -4.34 1.42
C LEU A 113 4.97 -4.52 -0.07
N GLN A 114 3.97 -4.84 -0.90
CA GLN A 114 4.05 -4.67 -2.34
C GLN A 114 3.33 -3.37 -2.73
N VAL A 115 4.09 -2.41 -3.25
CA VAL A 115 3.53 -1.16 -3.79
C VAL A 115 3.34 -1.34 -5.29
N ILE A 116 2.09 -1.24 -5.73
CA ILE A 116 1.70 -1.47 -7.12
C ILE A 116 1.46 -0.12 -7.79
N VAL A 117 2.23 0.19 -8.82
CA VAL A 117 2.13 1.43 -9.61
C VAL A 117 1.87 1.11 -11.07
N ASN A 118 1.35 2.08 -11.83
CA ASN A 118 1.07 1.90 -13.26
C ASN A 118 2.13 2.44 -14.21
N ILE A 119 3.15 3.14 -13.68
CA ILE A 119 4.22 3.74 -14.47
C ILE A 119 5.56 3.67 -13.72
N GLU A 120 6.65 3.52 -14.46
CA GLU A 120 8.00 3.35 -13.92
C GLU A 120 8.51 4.64 -13.25
N GLU A 121 8.10 5.81 -13.73
CA GLU A 121 8.60 7.10 -13.25
C GLU A 121 8.23 7.38 -11.79
N ALA A 122 7.24 6.67 -11.23
CA ALA A 122 6.83 6.77 -9.83
C ALA A 122 7.65 5.90 -8.89
N VAL A 123 8.38 4.91 -9.42
CA VAL A 123 9.17 3.94 -8.64
C VAL A 123 10.13 4.63 -7.67
N PRO A 124 10.95 5.63 -8.07
CA PRO A 124 11.94 6.23 -7.15
C PRO A 124 11.32 6.87 -5.92
N PHE A 125 10.09 7.42 -6.03
CA PHE A 125 9.39 8.02 -4.90
C PHE A 125 9.03 6.96 -3.85
N PHE A 126 8.49 5.82 -4.28
CA PHE A 126 8.07 4.77 -3.36
C PHE A 126 9.24 3.92 -2.85
N GLU A 127 10.27 3.69 -3.66
CA GLU A 127 11.52 3.07 -3.19
C GLU A 127 12.18 3.88 -2.07
N ASN A 128 12.17 5.22 -2.20
CA ASN A 128 12.68 6.10 -1.16
C ASN A 128 11.90 5.93 0.16
N LEU A 129 10.58 5.80 0.10
CA LEU A 129 9.75 5.57 1.29
C LEU A 129 9.99 4.19 1.92
N LEU A 130 10.11 3.13 1.11
CA LEU A 130 10.46 1.80 1.60
C LEU A 130 11.81 1.84 2.35
N SER A 131 12.81 2.49 1.76
CA SER A 131 14.12 2.66 2.39
C SER A 131 14.08 3.54 3.64
N GLN A 132 13.36 4.66 3.60
CA GLN A 132 13.29 5.65 4.69
C GLN A 132 12.75 5.02 5.98
N PHE A 133 11.73 4.16 5.86
CA PHE A 133 11.08 3.53 7.00
C PHE A 133 11.61 2.13 7.32
N ASN A 134 12.69 1.69 6.65
CA ASN A 134 13.20 0.33 6.74
C ASN A 134 12.07 -0.70 6.61
N LEU A 135 11.22 -0.49 5.61
CA LEU A 135 10.02 -1.28 5.35
C LEU A 135 10.36 -2.36 4.32
N PRO A 136 10.38 -3.65 4.70
CA PRO A 136 10.54 -4.74 3.74
C PRO A 136 9.47 -4.63 2.66
N GLY A 137 9.88 -4.61 1.39
CA GLY A 137 8.93 -4.45 0.31
C GLY A 137 9.54 -4.37 -1.08
N SER A 138 8.66 -4.29 -2.06
CA SER A 138 9.03 -4.15 -3.46
C SER A 138 8.01 -3.27 -4.20
N ILE A 139 8.47 -2.65 -5.29
CA ILE A 139 7.60 -1.93 -6.22
C ILE A 139 7.29 -2.85 -7.40
N ILE A 140 6.02 -2.99 -7.76
CA ILE A 140 5.56 -3.75 -8.92
C ILE A 140 4.88 -2.79 -9.89
N ILE A 141 5.25 -2.86 -11.16
CA ILE A 141 4.66 -2.02 -12.21
C ILE A 141 3.63 -2.86 -12.97
N LEU A 142 2.35 -2.50 -12.90
CA LEU A 142 1.24 -3.17 -13.59
C LEU A 142 0.31 -2.18 -14.29
N PRO A 143 -0.23 -2.48 -15.49
CA PRO A 143 -1.12 -1.58 -16.23
C PRO A 143 -2.56 -1.48 -15.69
#